data_AF-A0A3L7C2R9-F1
#
_entry.id   AF-A0A3L7C2R9-F1
#
_cell.length_a   1.000
_cell.length_b   1.000
_cell.length_c   1.000
_cell.angle_alpha   90.00
_cell.angle_beta   90.00
_cell.angle_gamma   90.00
#
_symmetry.space_group_name_H-M   'P 1'
#
loop_
_entity.id
_entity.type
_entity.pdbx_description
1 polymer ?
#
loop_
_entity_poly.entity_id
_entity_poly.type
_entity_poly.pdbx_seq_one_letter_code
_entity_poly.pdbx_strand_id
1 'polypeptide(L)'
;MAENGGRGNEDLRLTEQLLGKPATSKSSVPRRSQYLVGPPEANRRSELERMLREAQDISICGIASRSVVLAMSTVAAEVRKSEKDFPWDTLNYVTPMPSMVLAGRSGTGLGPIVRDWQSAVDAIRNCARQHARALPSSSSAVGRALQLSGMHHYFLEMLMHVTVRSTGRREFWMTVGASHQSNELPLLVVEETDDNYAILSSMHQRLIEGCKELAIRQVRCDVVEPGAVDDTPVPWTRDVEKAPYLVVNGLEPYGTASQYRPACMPVAAVVIRANTNRGPVIMLRQRNEFSDTDSFGKYSLITSRLLEEDLATGLGVPVFADRHVDAATDAMWQATRTNGPLGVPIKAFVRAAQREIFICCGLDVSEDRFHFRGYQTISTRPDGSQLGFAVFELILNRHDPFDELVAAEDWDRDNLLVVSQSDLYTEAYHDRLNRLLTQREEWLRTTVLVRPLSSGD
;
A
#
# COMPACT_ATOMS: atom_id res chain seq x y z
N MET A 1 -12.98 3.41 32.45
CA MET A 1 -11.78 4.25 32.63
C MET A 1 -11.55 4.95 31.31
N ALA A 2 -12.03 6.18 31.23
CA ALA A 2 -12.07 7.00 30.03
C ALA A 2 -11.30 8.27 30.34
N GLU A 3 -10.09 8.40 29.79
CA GLU A 3 -9.26 9.60 29.82
C GLU A 3 -8.13 9.36 28.81
N ASN A 4 -8.35 9.68 27.53
CA ASN A 4 -7.28 9.85 26.52
C ASN A 4 -7.76 10.53 25.21
N GLY A 5 -8.97 11.11 25.18
CA GLY A 5 -9.52 11.76 23.97
C GLY A 5 -9.20 13.26 23.79
N GLY A 6 -8.30 13.83 24.61
CA GLY A 6 -8.17 15.29 24.73
C GLY A 6 -7.06 15.98 23.95
N ARG A 7 -6.03 15.26 23.46
CA ARG A 7 -4.80 15.90 22.93
C ARG A 7 -4.78 16.16 21.42
N GLY A 8 -5.58 15.44 20.63
CA GLY A 8 -5.61 15.63 19.16
C GLY A 8 -6.06 17.03 18.70
N ASN A 9 -6.85 17.73 19.52
CA ASN A 9 -7.32 19.08 19.21
C ASN A 9 -6.30 20.20 19.53
N GLU A 10 -5.26 19.91 20.33
CA GLU A 10 -4.24 20.92 20.66
C GLU A 10 -3.20 21.04 19.54
N ASP A 11 -2.85 19.95 18.86
CA ASP A 11 -1.90 19.97 17.72
C ASP A 11 -2.55 20.59 16.46
N LEU A 12 -3.84 20.33 16.20
CA LEU A 12 -4.63 21.03 15.16
C LEU A 12 -4.72 22.55 15.42
N ARG A 13 -4.85 22.95 16.68
CA ARG A 13 -4.84 24.37 17.08
C ARG A 13 -3.49 25.03 16.88
N LEU A 14 -2.39 24.28 17.03
CA LEU A 14 -1.05 24.79 16.78
C LEU A 14 -0.83 25.07 15.29
N THR A 15 -1.31 24.17 14.41
CA THR A 15 -1.31 24.40 12.95
C THR A 15 -2.17 25.60 12.58
N GLU A 16 -3.37 25.75 13.15
CA GLU A 16 -4.22 26.93 12.93
C GLU A 16 -3.62 28.24 13.47
N GLN A 17 -2.88 28.19 14.59
CA GLN A 17 -2.18 29.35 15.14
C GLN A 17 -0.96 29.75 14.30
N LEU A 18 -0.22 28.79 13.75
CA LEU A 18 0.90 29.02 12.83
C LEU A 18 0.45 29.54 11.46
N LEU A 19 -0.78 29.20 11.03
CA LEU A 19 -1.35 29.61 9.74
C LEU A 19 -2.11 30.95 9.77
N GLY A 20 -2.19 31.61 10.92
CA GLY A 20 -2.67 32.99 11.06
C GLY A 20 -4.15 33.22 10.70
N LYS A 21 -5.01 33.43 11.71
CA LYS A 21 -6.26 34.19 11.47
C LYS A 21 -5.90 35.63 11.08
N PRO A 22 -6.66 36.28 10.18
CA PRO A 22 -6.40 37.66 9.80
C PRO A 22 -6.60 38.57 11.02
N ALA A 23 -5.49 38.97 11.64
CA ALA A 23 -5.53 39.89 12.77
C ALA A 23 -5.85 41.30 12.25
N THR A 24 -6.99 41.82 12.70
CA THR A 24 -7.28 43.24 12.62
C THR A 24 -6.42 43.99 13.66
N SER A 25 -5.74 45.02 13.17
CA SER A 25 -5.10 46.11 13.90
C SER A 25 -3.63 45.98 14.38
N LYS A 26 -2.80 46.80 13.70
CA LYS A 26 -1.66 47.64 14.11
C LYS A 26 -0.51 47.06 14.96
N SER A 27 0.68 47.21 14.35
CA SER A 27 1.98 47.56 14.96
C SER A 27 2.88 46.42 15.47
N SER A 28 3.60 45.79 14.54
CA SER A 28 5.07 45.67 14.52
C SER A 28 5.40 44.76 13.33
N VAL A 29 6.19 45.22 12.36
CA VAL A 29 6.49 44.47 11.13
C VAL A 29 7.21 43.16 11.48
N PRO A 30 6.61 41.97 11.28
CA PRO A 30 7.35 40.72 11.28
C PRO A 30 8.02 40.59 9.91
N ARG A 31 9.29 40.18 9.88
CA ARG A 31 9.93 39.75 8.64
C ARG A 31 9.05 38.65 8.03
N ARG A 32 8.54 38.89 6.83
CA ARG A 32 7.72 37.94 6.06
C ARG A 32 8.44 36.59 6.04
N SER A 33 7.87 35.58 6.70
CA SER A 33 7.97 34.20 6.24
C SER A 33 7.72 34.24 4.74
N GLN A 34 8.65 33.73 3.93
CA GLN A 34 8.41 33.64 2.49
C GLN A 34 7.31 32.60 2.30
N TYR A 35 6.06 33.06 2.22
CA TYR A 35 4.96 32.30 1.66
C TYR A 35 5.28 32.10 0.19
N LEU A 36 6.08 31.09 -0.12
CA LEU A 36 6.14 30.52 -1.45
C LEU A 36 4.80 29.82 -1.67
N VAL A 37 3.79 30.59 -2.11
CA VAL A 37 2.80 30.04 -3.03
C VAL A 37 3.63 29.64 -4.26
N GLY A 38 4.10 28.40 -4.24
CA GLY A 38 5.21 27.98 -5.08
C GLY A 38 4.91 28.11 -6.58
N PRO A 39 5.96 28.12 -7.43
CA PRO A 39 5.84 28.14 -8.89
C PRO A 39 4.99 26.94 -9.42
N PRO A 40 4.58 26.93 -10.70
CA PRO A 40 3.77 25.84 -11.29
C PRO A 40 4.32 24.44 -10.96
N GLU A 41 3.43 23.43 -10.88
CA GLU A 41 3.70 22.07 -10.39
C GLU A 41 5.01 21.43 -10.89
N ALA A 42 5.34 21.62 -12.17
CA ALA A 42 6.56 21.09 -12.77
C ALA A 42 7.84 21.62 -12.09
N ASN A 43 7.83 22.88 -11.63
CA ASN A 43 8.95 23.47 -10.91
C ASN A 43 9.05 22.91 -9.48
N ARG A 44 7.93 22.65 -8.79
CA ARG A 44 7.94 22.08 -7.43
C ARG A 44 8.40 20.65 -7.40
N ARG A 45 7.98 19.82 -8.37
CA ARG A 45 8.46 18.44 -8.50
C ARG A 45 9.97 18.43 -8.76
N SER A 46 10.44 19.26 -9.69
CA SER A 46 11.87 19.38 -9.98
C SER A 46 12.68 19.82 -8.76
N GLU A 47 12.12 20.70 -7.94
CA GLU A 47 12.76 21.17 -6.70
C GLU A 47 12.80 20.09 -5.61
N LEU A 48 11.69 19.36 -5.40
CA LEU A 48 11.65 18.19 -4.51
C LEU A 48 12.66 17.13 -4.94
N GLU A 49 12.69 16.78 -6.23
CA GLU A 49 13.64 15.81 -6.76
C GLU A 49 15.08 16.30 -6.59
N ARG A 50 15.36 17.59 -6.82
CA ARG A 50 16.69 18.17 -6.57
C ARG A 50 17.08 18.08 -5.10
N MET A 51 16.19 18.51 -4.20
CA MET A 51 16.41 18.43 -2.75
C MET A 51 16.66 17.00 -2.31
N LEU A 52 15.86 16.04 -2.78
CA LEU A 52 16.04 14.62 -2.46
C LEU A 52 17.38 14.08 -2.99
N ARG A 53 17.89 14.56 -4.12
CA ARG A 53 19.24 14.19 -4.60
C ARG A 53 20.36 14.79 -3.74
N GLU A 54 20.11 15.92 -3.09
CA GLU A 54 21.07 16.62 -2.23
C GLU A 54 20.94 16.24 -0.73
N ALA A 55 19.86 15.55 -0.35
CA ALA A 55 19.58 15.15 1.03
C ALA A 55 20.53 14.07 1.53
N GLN A 56 20.97 14.19 2.78
CA GLN A 56 21.70 13.16 3.53
C GLN A 56 20.73 12.35 4.41
N ASP A 57 19.95 13.05 5.22
CA ASP A 57 19.00 12.45 6.17
C ASP A 57 17.59 12.99 5.89
N ILE A 58 16.61 12.09 5.87
CA ILE A 58 15.21 12.41 5.63
C ILE A 58 14.37 11.81 6.75
N SER A 59 13.49 12.61 7.34
CA SER A 59 12.48 12.13 8.28
C SER A 59 11.12 12.70 7.92
N ILE A 60 10.14 11.82 7.66
CA ILE A 60 8.78 12.19 7.24
C ILE A 60 7.83 11.75 8.34
N CYS A 61 7.02 12.67 8.86
CA CYS A 61 5.91 12.38 9.76
C CYS A 61 4.57 12.64 9.05
N GLY A 62 3.61 11.72 9.15
CA GLY A 62 2.26 11.84 8.61
C GLY A 62 1.99 10.92 7.43
N ILE A 63 1.07 11.33 6.55
CA ILE A 63 0.85 10.68 5.24
C ILE A 63 1.66 11.44 4.21
N ALA A 64 2.68 10.79 3.62
CA ALA A 64 3.50 11.44 2.60
C ALA A 64 2.63 11.80 1.38
N SER A 65 2.79 13.03 0.88
CA SER A 65 2.02 13.49 -0.28
C SER A 65 2.43 12.76 -1.56
N ARG A 66 1.51 12.64 -2.51
CA ARG A 66 1.78 12.03 -3.83
C ARG A 66 2.99 12.65 -4.51
N SER A 67 3.19 13.97 -4.44
CA SER A 67 4.34 14.65 -5.05
C SER A 67 5.67 14.19 -4.44
N VAL A 68 5.74 14.01 -3.11
CA VAL A 68 6.94 13.50 -2.45
C VAL A 68 7.18 12.05 -2.83
N VAL A 69 6.13 11.22 -2.79
CA VAL A 69 6.21 9.81 -3.19
C VAL A 69 6.72 9.65 -4.62
N LEU A 70 6.20 10.44 -5.57
CA LEU A 70 6.64 10.44 -6.96
C LEU A 70 8.08 10.95 -7.11
N ALA A 71 8.48 11.99 -6.38
CA ALA A 71 9.85 12.50 -6.43
C ALA A 71 10.87 11.49 -5.88
N MET A 72 10.58 10.86 -4.74
CA MET A 72 11.39 9.77 -4.19
C MET A 72 11.50 8.59 -5.16
N SER A 73 10.38 8.25 -5.80
CA SER A 73 10.29 7.23 -6.84
C SER A 73 11.17 7.56 -8.06
N THR A 74 11.14 8.81 -8.55
CA THR A 74 12.04 9.28 -9.63
C THR A 74 13.51 9.10 -9.24
N VAL A 75 13.90 9.58 -8.05
CA VAL A 75 15.29 9.50 -7.57
C VAL A 75 15.74 8.04 -7.47
N ALA A 76 14.92 7.16 -6.89
CA ALA A 76 15.22 5.73 -6.78
C ALA A 76 15.42 5.07 -8.16
N ALA A 77 14.57 5.39 -9.14
CA ALA A 77 14.69 4.87 -10.49
C ALA A 77 15.94 5.36 -11.24
N GLU A 78 16.35 6.63 -11.04
CA GLU A 78 17.58 7.19 -11.61
C GLU A 78 18.84 6.53 -11.05
N VAL A 79 18.89 6.36 -9.73
CA VAL A 79 20.00 5.71 -9.02
C VAL A 79 20.20 4.29 -9.58
N ARG A 80 19.10 3.53 -9.74
CA ARG A 80 19.14 2.19 -10.34
C ARG A 80 19.68 2.17 -11.77
N LYS A 81 19.26 3.12 -12.62
CA LYS A 81 19.71 3.21 -14.02
C LYS A 81 21.18 3.61 -14.14
N SER A 82 21.67 4.39 -13.20
CA SER A 82 23.02 4.97 -13.24
C SER A 82 24.06 4.19 -12.43
N GLU A 83 23.66 3.10 -11.75
CA GLU A 83 24.49 2.32 -10.83
C GLU A 83 25.21 3.18 -9.76
N LYS A 84 24.62 4.33 -9.44
CA LYS A 84 25.13 5.22 -8.38
C LYS A 84 24.64 4.76 -7.02
N ASP A 85 25.28 5.23 -5.97
CA ASP A 85 24.76 5.09 -4.61
C ASP A 85 23.51 5.96 -4.42
N PHE A 86 22.61 5.49 -3.55
CA PHE A 86 21.50 6.33 -3.12
C PHE A 86 22.03 7.56 -2.38
N PRO A 87 21.40 8.73 -2.54
CA PRO A 87 21.86 9.94 -1.90
C PRO A 87 21.58 9.97 -0.40
N TRP A 88 20.78 9.06 0.18
CA TRP A 88 20.32 9.12 1.57
C TRP A 88 21.06 8.14 2.48
N ASP A 89 21.65 8.64 3.57
CA ASP A 89 22.24 7.80 4.62
C ASP A 89 21.14 7.21 5.52
N THR A 90 20.11 8.02 5.85
CA THR A 90 18.96 7.59 6.64
C THR A 90 17.63 8.12 6.10
N LEU A 91 16.60 7.28 6.18
CA LEU A 91 15.22 7.62 5.88
C LEU A 91 14.32 7.11 7.02
N ASN A 92 13.69 8.01 7.76
CA ASN A 92 12.68 7.68 8.77
C ASN A 92 11.30 8.06 8.24
N TYR A 93 10.38 7.11 8.14
CA TYR A 93 8.99 7.40 7.82
C TYR A 93 8.09 6.98 8.97
N VAL A 94 7.47 7.98 9.59
CA VAL A 94 6.54 7.86 10.70
C VAL A 94 5.14 8.16 10.18
N THR A 95 4.26 7.18 10.20
CA THR A 95 2.92 7.29 9.60
C THR A 95 1.85 6.82 10.58
N PRO A 96 0.58 7.26 10.46
CA PRO A 96 -0.49 6.76 11.34
C PRO A 96 -0.59 5.23 11.27
N MET A 97 -0.83 4.58 12.40
CA MET A 97 -1.08 3.14 12.41
C MET A 97 -2.34 2.80 11.59
N PRO A 98 -2.39 1.61 10.96
CA PRO A 98 -3.55 1.18 10.17
C PRO A 98 -4.85 1.28 10.96
N SER A 99 -4.82 0.91 12.24
CA SER A 99 -5.96 1.01 13.16
C SER A 99 -6.46 2.45 13.35
N MET A 100 -5.59 3.46 13.31
CA MET A 100 -5.97 4.86 13.41
C MET A 100 -6.63 5.36 12.12
N VAL A 101 -6.09 4.98 10.97
CA VAL A 101 -6.65 5.32 9.66
C VAL A 101 -8.03 4.69 9.48
N LEU A 102 -8.18 3.43 9.92
CA LEU A 102 -9.42 2.67 9.79
C LEU A 102 -10.46 2.99 10.88
N ALA A 103 -10.07 3.60 12.01
CA ALA A 103 -10.99 3.99 13.08
C ALA A 103 -11.71 5.32 12.82
N GLY A 104 -11.21 6.16 11.90
CA GLY A 104 -11.83 7.44 11.49
C GLY A 104 -13.15 7.31 10.71
N ARG A 105 -13.89 6.20 10.88
CA ARG A 105 -15.07 5.73 10.10
C ARG A 105 -16.30 6.62 10.07
N SER A 106 -16.28 7.81 10.65
CA SER A 106 -17.47 8.65 10.77
C SER A 106 -17.73 9.57 9.57
N GLY A 107 -17.11 9.37 8.39
CA GLY A 107 -17.35 10.25 7.25
C GLY A 107 -17.07 9.65 5.87
N THR A 108 -17.90 10.04 4.91
CA THR A 108 -17.63 10.01 3.47
C THR A 108 -16.33 10.78 3.19
N GLY A 109 -15.22 10.09 2.92
CA GLY A 109 -13.91 10.73 2.71
C GLY A 109 -12.69 9.92 3.11
N LEU A 110 -12.86 8.77 3.76
CA LEU A 110 -11.74 7.89 4.13
C LEU A 110 -11.00 7.26 2.94
N GLY A 111 -11.66 7.11 1.79
CA GLY A 111 -11.06 6.40 0.65
C GLY A 111 -9.82 7.03 0.09
N PRO A 112 -9.84 8.34 -0.25
CA PRO A 112 -8.64 9.04 -0.65
C PRO A 112 -7.51 8.95 0.38
N ILE A 113 -7.84 9.06 1.68
CA ILE A 113 -6.84 9.02 2.76
C ILE A 113 -6.17 7.64 2.88
N VAL A 114 -6.97 6.56 2.89
CA VAL A 114 -6.46 5.19 2.97
C VAL A 114 -5.58 4.89 1.75
N ARG A 115 -6.02 5.29 0.55
CA ARG A 115 -5.24 5.14 -0.68
C ARG A 115 -3.91 5.88 -0.59
N ASP A 116 -3.93 7.15 -0.21
CA ASP A 116 -2.72 7.98 -0.16
C ASP A 116 -1.76 7.46 0.90
N TRP A 117 -2.27 7.02 2.05
CA TRP A 117 -1.50 6.36 3.11
C TRP A 117 -0.82 5.08 2.62
N GLN A 118 -1.57 4.15 2.01
CA GLN A 118 -1.02 2.90 1.49
C GLN A 118 -0.02 3.13 0.36
N SER A 119 -0.37 4.00 -0.60
CA SER A 119 0.51 4.37 -1.70
C SER A 119 1.84 4.93 -1.17
N ALA A 120 1.80 5.82 -0.17
CA ALA A 120 2.98 6.35 0.47
C ALA A 120 3.80 5.27 1.19
N VAL A 121 3.15 4.42 2.00
CA VAL A 121 3.80 3.33 2.73
C VAL A 121 4.49 2.36 1.78
N ASP A 122 3.82 1.94 0.70
CA ASP A 122 4.37 0.97 -0.24
C ASP A 122 5.48 1.58 -1.10
N ALA A 123 5.31 2.81 -1.59
CA ALA A 123 6.34 3.46 -2.39
C ALA A 123 7.60 3.75 -1.58
N ILE A 124 7.48 4.31 -0.37
CA ILE A 124 8.63 4.58 0.51
C ILE A 124 9.34 3.28 0.88
N ARG A 125 8.58 2.22 1.18
CA ARG A 125 9.14 0.89 1.45
C ARG A 125 9.85 0.31 0.22
N ASN A 126 9.29 0.48 -0.97
CA ASN A 126 9.90 0.00 -2.22
C ASN A 126 11.19 0.77 -2.55
N CYS A 127 11.20 2.10 -2.39
CA CYS A 127 12.41 2.93 -2.50
C CYS A 127 13.50 2.42 -1.53
N ALA A 128 13.12 2.12 -0.29
CA ALA A 128 14.07 1.59 0.70
C ALA A 128 14.57 0.18 0.38
N ARG A 129 13.71 -0.71 -0.14
CA ARG A 129 14.14 -2.04 -0.61
C ARG A 129 15.14 -1.91 -1.75
N GLN A 130 14.94 -0.96 -2.66
CA GLN A 130 15.89 -0.68 -3.74
C GLN A 130 17.23 -0.18 -3.16
N HIS A 131 17.18 0.70 -2.16
CA HIS A 131 18.37 1.16 -1.44
C HIS A 131 19.14 0.02 -0.75
N ALA A 132 18.44 -0.83 0.00
CA ALA A 132 19.06 -1.97 0.70
C ALA A 132 19.70 -2.99 -0.24
N ARG A 133 19.21 -3.14 -1.48
CA ARG A 133 19.82 -4.00 -2.51
C ARG A 133 21.06 -3.40 -3.15
N ALA A 134 21.21 -2.08 -3.14
CA ALA A 134 22.39 -1.40 -3.68
C ALA A 134 23.58 -1.46 -2.70
N LEU A 135 23.31 -1.59 -1.40
CA LEU A 135 24.36 -1.68 -0.37
C LEU A 135 25.03 -3.06 -0.35
N PRO A 136 26.38 -3.15 -0.26
CA PRO A 136 27.08 -4.41 -0.10
C PRO A 136 26.66 -5.14 1.19
N SER A 137 26.47 -6.46 1.09
CA SER A 137 26.00 -7.36 2.17
C SER A 137 26.89 -7.37 3.43
N SER A 138 28.08 -6.78 3.36
CA SER A 138 29.05 -6.68 4.45
C SER A 138 28.88 -5.43 5.32
N SER A 139 28.01 -4.49 4.95
CA SER A 139 27.80 -3.28 5.76
C SER A 139 26.78 -3.54 6.88
N SER A 140 27.17 -3.30 8.13
CA SER A 140 26.26 -3.27 9.29
C SER A 140 25.25 -2.10 9.24
N ALA A 141 25.30 -1.29 8.18
CA ALA A 141 24.42 -0.16 7.91
C ALA A 141 23.07 -0.54 7.28
N VAL A 142 22.92 -1.77 6.76
CA VAL A 142 21.68 -2.24 6.11
C VAL A 142 20.44 -2.12 7.04
N GLY A 143 20.64 -2.22 8.36
CA GLY A 143 19.57 -2.09 9.36
C GLY A 143 19.21 -0.67 9.79
N ARG A 144 19.88 0.39 9.30
CA ARG A 144 19.63 1.79 9.71
C ARG A 144 19.15 2.71 8.60
N ALA A 145 19.23 2.26 7.34
CA ALA A 145 18.94 3.11 6.19
C ALA A 145 17.45 3.46 6.03
N LEU A 146 16.53 2.60 6.49
CA LEU A 146 15.10 2.88 6.57
C LEU A 146 14.53 2.48 7.93
N GLN A 147 13.82 3.39 8.58
CA GLN A 147 12.93 3.09 9.69
C GLN A 147 11.49 3.43 9.30
N LEU A 148 10.59 2.45 9.38
CA LEU A 148 9.16 2.66 9.15
C LEU A 148 8.42 2.47 10.47
N SER A 149 7.81 3.53 10.97
CA SER A 149 7.19 3.55 12.29
C SER A 149 5.72 3.97 12.23
N GLY A 150 4.91 3.39 13.11
CA GLY A 150 3.51 3.70 13.30
C GLY A 150 3.30 4.62 14.50
N MET A 151 2.53 5.69 14.30
CA MET A 151 2.05 6.56 15.38
C MET A 151 0.60 6.23 15.77
N HIS A 152 0.32 6.32 17.07
CA HIS A 152 -1.05 6.19 17.60
C HIS A 152 -1.84 7.52 17.54
N HIS A 153 -1.36 8.48 16.76
CA HIS A 153 -2.01 9.77 16.50
C HIS A 153 -2.46 9.83 15.04
N TYR A 154 -3.65 10.35 14.79
CA TYR A 154 -4.13 10.55 13.43
C TYR A 154 -3.61 11.89 12.91
N PHE A 155 -2.42 11.86 12.31
CA PHE A 155 -1.75 13.02 11.71
C PHE A 155 -1.75 12.87 10.19
N LEU A 156 -2.64 13.63 9.53
CA LEU A 156 -2.89 13.55 8.09
C LEU A 156 -1.97 14.46 7.27
N GLU A 157 -1.52 15.56 7.86
CA GLU A 157 -0.56 16.46 7.21
C GLU A 157 0.82 15.81 7.18
N MET A 158 1.60 16.16 6.17
CA MET A 158 2.98 15.72 6.05
C MET A 158 3.90 16.78 6.65
N LEU A 159 4.84 16.35 7.50
CA LEU A 159 5.97 17.13 7.96
C LEU A 159 7.26 16.37 7.64
N MET A 160 8.03 16.86 6.67
CA MET A 160 9.27 16.26 6.22
C MET A 160 10.46 17.12 6.66
N HIS A 161 11.34 16.57 7.47
CA HIS A 161 12.62 17.14 7.85
C HIS A 161 13.73 16.60 6.94
N VAL A 162 14.55 17.51 6.42
CA VAL A 162 15.66 17.14 5.54
C VAL A 162 16.93 17.81 6.02
N THR A 163 18.03 17.05 6.02
CA THR A 163 19.39 17.58 6.17
C THR A 163 20.12 17.47 4.84
N VAL A 164 20.62 18.60 4.30
CA VAL A 164 21.32 18.67 3.02
C VAL A 164 22.78 18.22 3.18
N ARG A 165 23.24 17.28 2.36
CA ARG A 165 24.57 16.64 2.47
C ARG A 165 25.73 17.60 2.31
N SER A 166 25.65 18.51 1.33
CA SER A 166 26.77 19.40 0.97
C SER A 166 26.99 20.54 1.95
N THR A 167 25.93 20.99 2.62
CA THR A 167 25.94 22.19 3.47
C THR A 167 25.67 21.90 4.93
N GLY A 168 25.11 20.72 5.26
CA GLY A 168 24.55 20.42 6.57
C GLY A 168 23.28 21.21 6.91
N ARG A 169 22.75 22.00 5.96
CA ARG A 169 21.56 22.85 6.18
C ARG A 169 20.34 21.97 6.46
N ARG A 170 19.54 22.38 7.43
CA ARG A 170 18.31 21.67 7.80
C ARG A 170 17.07 22.47 7.44
N GLU A 171 16.07 21.75 6.94
CA GLU A 171 14.84 22.36 6.43
C GLU A 171 13.64 21.48 6.74
N PHE A 172 12.49 22.11 6.95
CA PHE A 172 11.19 21.45 7.00
C PHE A 172 10.40 21.72 5.73
N TRP A 173 9.72 20.69 5.25
CA TRP A 173 8.81 20.70 4.12
C TRP A 173 7.45 20.19 4.60
N MET A 174 6.41 21.00 4.53
CA MET A 174 5.10 20.62 5.08
C MET A 174 3.96 20.89 4.11
N THR A 175 2.93 20.03 4.14
CA THR A 175 1.68 20.29 3.41
C THR A 175 0.81 21.28 4.18
N VAL A 176 0.27 22.30 3.50
CA VAL A 176 -0.61 23.31 4.13
C VAL A 176 -2.06 23.16 3.67
N GLY A 177 -2.98 23.08 4.63
CA GLY A 177 -4.44 23.17 4.43
C GLY A 177 -5.19 21.86 4.65
N ALA A 178 -6.51 21.96 4.84
CA ALA A 178 -7.41 20.81 4.89
C ALA A 178 -7.41 20.10 3.53
N SER A 179 -6.49 19.14 3.40
CA SER A 179 -6.53 18.08 2.40
C SER A 179 -7.92 17.46 2.44
N HIS A 180 -8.59 17.19 1.32
CA HIS A 180 -8.58 15.86 0.70
C HIS A 180 -9.15 15.91 -0.74
N GLN A 181 -9.37 17.10 -1.30
CA GLN A 181 -9.98 17.27 -2.63
C GLN A 181 -8.99 17.68 -3.73
N SER A 182 -7.81 18.16 -3.36
CA SER A 182 -6.76 18.54 -4.30
C SER A 182 -5.59 17.56 -4.20
N ASN A 183 -5.22 16.95 -5.33
CA ASN A 183 -3.98 16.15 -5.46
C ASN A 183 -2.71 17.02 -5.33
N GLU A 184 -2.86 18.33 -5.18
CA GLU A 184 -1.81 19.34 -5.17
C GLU A 184 -1.91 20.17 -3.89
N LEU A 185 -1.30 19.68 -2.81
CA LEU A 185 -1.16 20.48 -1.61
C LEU A 185 0.07 21.39 -1.75
N PRO A 186 -0.06 22.69 -1.45
CA PRO A 186 1.10 23.57 -1.39
C PRO A 186 2.07 23.07 -0.31
N LEU A 187 3.35 22.98 -0.67
CA LEU A 187 4.42 22.65 0.25
C LEU A 187 5.05 23.94 0.75
N LEU A 188 5.04 24.14 2.06
CA LEU A 188 5.76 25.20 2.73
C LEU A 188 7.15 24.70 3.12
N VAL A 189 8.18 25.49 2.78
CA VAL A 189 9.56 25.23 3.17
C VAL A 189 9.94 26.18 4.30
N VAL A 190 10.43 25.64 5.41
CA VAL A 190 10.89 26.40 6.59
C VAL A 190 12.35 26.05 6.86
N GLU A 191 13.24 27.01 6.61
CA GLU A 191 14.68 26.85 6.83
C GLU A 191 15.04 27.01 8.31
N GLU A 192 16.21 26.49 8.73
CA GLU A 192 16.73 26.61 10.09
C GLU A 192 16.86 28.05 10.62
N THR A 193 16.90 29.04 9.73
CA THR A 193 16.96 30.47 10.09
C THR A 193 15.60 31.11 10.39
N ASP A 194 14.49 30.40 10.15
CA ASP A 194 13.13 30.88 10.42
C ASP A 194 12.77 30.72 11.91
N ASP A 195 12.08 31.71 12.48
CA ASP A 195 11.68 31.71 13.89
C ASP A 195 10.78 30.52 14.27
N ASN A 196 10.03 29.96 13.30
CA ASN A 196 9.16 28.81 13.53
C ASN A 196 9.91 27.47 13.54
N TYR A 197 11.17 27.44 13.10
CA TYR A 197 11.92 26.20 12.94
C TYR A 197 12.03 25.39 14.25
N ALA A 198 12.31 26.06 15.37
CA ALA A 198 12.43 25.40 16.67
C ALA A 198 11.12 24.73 17.12
N ILE A 199 9.97 25.34 16.80
CA ILE A 199 8.64 24.80 17.11
C ILE A 199 8.40 23.52 16.30
N LEU A 200 8.69 23.58 14.99
CA LEU A 200 8.54 22.42 14.09
C LEU A 200 9.48 21.28 14.44
N SER A 201 10.73 21.60 14.80
CA SER A 201 11.70 20.62 15.26
C SER A 201 11.23 19.90 16.54
N SER A 202 10.71 20.66 17.51
CA SER A 202 10.12 20.08 18.73
C SER A 202 8.89 19.22 18.43
N MET A 203 8.00 19.66 17.54
CA MET A 203 6.83 18.88 17.12
C MET A 203 7.23 17.58 16.42
N HIS A 204 8.14 17.65 15.46
CA HIS A 204 8.67 16.49 14.73
C HIS A 204 9.31 15.48 15.67
N GLN A 205 10.13 15.94 16.62
CA GLN A 205 10.77 15.08 17.61
C GLN A 205 9.72 14.36 18.50
N ARG A 206 8.70 15.09 18.98
CA ARG A 206 7.60 14.49 19.77
C ARG A 206 6.81 13.44 18.98
N LEU A 207 6.58 13.68 17.69
CA LEU A 207 5.92 12.70 16.82
C LEU A 207 6.75 11.42 16.74
N ILE A 208 8.08 11.51 16.59
CA ILE A 208 8.96 10.34 16.51
C ILE A 208 9.03 9.58 17.85
N GLU A 209 9.18 10.28 18.98
CA GLU A 209 9.38 9.65 20.31
C GLU A 209 8.21 8.75 20.74
N GLY A 210 6.99 9.03 20.28
CA GLY A 210 5.80 8.24 20.58
C GLY A 210 5.56 7.02 19.67
N CYS A 211 6.45 6.76 18.72
CA CYS A 211 6.22 5.77 17.67
C CYS A 211 6.77 4.39 17.99
N LYS A 212 6.20 3.39 17.31
CA LYS A 212 6.67 2.00 17.35
C LYS A 212 6.94 1.53 15.94
N GLU A 213 7.80 0.53 15.78
CA GLU A 213 8.04 -0.08 14.48
C GLU A 213 6.71 -0.52 13.83
N LEU A 214 6.48 -0.11 12.59
CA LEU A 214 5.28 -0.45 11.85
C LEU A 214 5.41 -1.88 11.30
N ALA A 215 4.97 -2.85 12.10
CA ALA A 215 4.94 -4.25 11.68
C ALA A 215 3.77 -4.52 10.72
N ILE A 216 4.02 -4.40 9.41
CA ILE A 216 3.13 -4.96 8.38
C ILE A 216 3.74 -6.28 7.95
N ARG A 217 3.04 -7.39 8.22
CA ARG A 217 3.51 -8.73 7.94
C ARG A 217 2.68 -9.39 6.86
N GLN A 218 3.34 -10.12 5.98
CA GLN A 218 2.71 -10.98 4.99
C GLN A 218 2.65 -12.42 5.50
N VAL A 219 1.59 -13.10 5.12
CA VAL A 219 1.38 -14.52 5.46
C VAL A 219 2.26 -15.38 4.56
N ARG A 220 2.88 -16.40 5.14
CA ARG A 220 3.64 -17.42 4.44
C ARG A 220 2.94 -18.77 4.59
N CYS A 221 2.80 -19.50 3.49
CA CYS A 221 2.11 -20.78 3.48
C CYS A 221 2.92 -21.91 2.88
N ASP A 222 2.56 -23.12 3.27
CA ASP A 222 2.84 -24.35 2.54
C ASP A 222 1.62 -24.69 1.66
N VAL A 223 1.87 -25.10 0.41
CA VAL A 223 0.84 -25.63 -0.47
C VAL A 223 0.69 -27.09 -0.17
N VAL A 224 -0.53 -27.52 0.12
CA VAL A 224 -0.82 -28.94 0.25
C VAL A 224 -1.82 -29.36 -0.83
N GLU A 225 -1.40 -30.34 -1.62
CA GLU A 225 -2.18 -30.84 -2.74
C GLU A 225 -3.35 -31.72 -2.24
N PRO A 226 -4.51 -31.70 -2.93
CA PRO A 226 -5.72 -32.41 -2.51
C PRO A 226 -5.59 -33.92 -2.29
N GLY A 227 -4.52 -34.55 -2.80
CA GLY A 227 -4.25 -35.99 -2.66
C GLY A 227 -3.21 -36.36 -1.61
N ALA A 228 -2.70 -35.38 -0.84
CA ALA A 228 -1.57 -35.61 0.07
C ALA A 228 -1.98 -35.90 1.53
N VAL A 229 -3.25 -35.71 1.93
CA VAL A 229 -3.66 -35.90 3.32
C VAL A 229 -5.00 -36.60 3.45
N ASP A 230 -4.98 -37.83 3.96
CA ASP A 230 -6.15 -38.68 4.18
C ASP A 230 -7.06 -38.23 5.34
N ASP A 231 -6.65 -37.27 6.19
CA ASP A 231 -7.35 -36.97 7.46
C ASP A 231 -7.53 -35.48 7.83
N THR A 232 -7.24 -34.51 6.94
CA THR A 232 -7.50 -33.09 7.30
C THR A 232 -8.94 -32.70 6.96
N PRO A 233 -9.76 -32.25 7.94
CA PRO A 233 -11.10 -31.74 7.65
C PRO A 233 -10.97 -30.49 6.78
N VAL A 234 -11.39 -30.62 5.52
CA VAL A 234 -11.43 -29.52 4.55
C VAL A 234 -12.50 -28.52 5.03
N PRO A 235 -12.17 -27.24 5.27
CA PRO A 235 -13.14 -26.28 5.84
C PRO A 235 -14.27 -25.84 4.90
N TRP A 236 -14.40 -26.41 3.70
CA TRP A 236 -15.24 -25.87 2.62
C TRP A 236 -16.38 -26.79 2.21
N THR A 237 -17.49 -26.17 1.83
CA THR A 237 -18.69 -26.76 1.26
C THR A 237 -18.43 -27.59 0.00
N ARG A 238 -19.14 -28.73 -0.08
CA ARG A 238 -19.08 -29.90 -0.99
C ARG A 238 -18.78 -29.75 -2.50
N ASP A 239 -18.58 -28.58 -3.09
CA ASP A 239 -18.55 -28.43 -4.57
C ASP A 239 -17.21 -27.96 -5.18
N VAL A 240 -16.10 -27.91 -4.43
CA VAL A 240 -14.77 -27.54 -4.96
C VAL A 240 -13.75 -28.65 -4.68
N GLU A 241 -14.03 -29.87 -5.15
CA GLU A 241 -13.36 -31.10 -4.71
C GLU A 241 -11.87 -31.27 -5.06
N LYS A 242 -11.16 -30.31 -5.68
CA LYS A 242 -9.72 -30.48 -6.05
C LYS A 242 -8.90 -29.18 -6.03
N ALA A 243 -9.09 -28.30 -5.06
CA ALA A 243 -8.27 -27.10 -4.96
C ALA A 243 -7.19 -27.25 -3.87
N PRO A 244 -5.91 -26.91 -4.16
CA PRO A 244 -4.84 -26.99 -3.16
C PRO A 244 -5.18 -26.13 -1.95
N TYR A 245 -4.89 -26.63 -0.75
CA TYR A 245 -5.11 -25.91 0.49
C TYR A 245 -3.82 -25.27 0.98
N LEU A 246 -3.95 -24.07 1.56
CA LEU A 246 -2.82 -23.27 2.05
C LEU A 246 -2.78 -23.31 3.56
N VAL A 247 -1.70 -23.86 4.11
CA VAL A 247 -1.43 -23.91 5.56
C VAL A 247 -0.48 -22.79 5.91
N VAL A 248 -0.84 -21.97 6.89
CA VAL A 248 0.03 -20.93 7.42
C VAL A 248 1.24 -21.58 8.09
N ASN A 249 2.42 -21.24 7.58
CA ASN A 249 3.74 -21.66 8.07
C ASN A 249 4.47 -20.48 8.76
N GLY A 250 3.85 -19.31 8.81
CA GLY A 250 4.38 -18.17 9.55
C GLY A 250 3.98 -16.83 8.96
N LEU A 251 4.50 -15.79 9.59
CA LEU A 251 4.44 -14.42 9.12
C LEU A 251 5.87 -13.98 8.74
N GLU A 252 6.00 -13.03 7.85
CA GLU A 252 7.28 -12.36 7.60
C GLU A 252 7.03 -10.87 7.34
N PRO A 253 8.00 -9.98 7.59
CA PRO A 253 7.84 -8.57 7.26
C PRO A 253 7.48 -8.41 5.77
N TYR A 254 6.50 -7.55 5.46
CA TYR A 254 6.00 -7.42 4.10
C TYR A 254 7.12 -7.08 3.09
N GLY A 255 7.17 -7.87 2.02
CA GLY A 255 8.13 -7.88 0.92
C GLY A 255 9.61 -7.90 1.29
N THR A 256 9.96 -8.56 2.40
CA THR A 256 11.26 -9.24 2.46
C THR A 256 11.31 -10.33 1.40
N ALA A 257 12.43 -10.47 0.69
CA ALA A 257 12.64 -11.66 -0.12
C ALA A 257 12.92 -12.82 0.84
N SER A 258 12.08 -13.87 0.85
CA SER A 258 12.28 -15.06 1.69
C SER A 258 13.73 -15.53 1.61
N GLN A 259 14.44 -15.48 2.73
CA GLN A 259 15.88 -15.80 2.80
C GLN A 259 16.13 -17.28 3.13
N TYR A 260 15.12 -18.03 3.57
CA TYR A 260 15.40 -19.26 4.31
C TYR A 260 14.74 -20.53 3.78
N ARG A 261 13.62 -20.50 3.03
CA ARG A 261 13.01 -21.69 2.39
C ARG A 261 12.15 -21.34 1.17
N PRO A 262 11.98 -22.26 0.19
CA PRO A 262 10.90 -22.16 -0.77
C PRO A 262 9.58 -22.09 -0.02
N ALA A 263 8.85 -21.02 -0.25
CA ALA A 263 7.59 -20.73 0.41
C ALA A 263 6.54 -20.35 -0.61
N CYS A 264 5.28 -20.60 -0.28
CA CYS A 264 4.16 -20.12 -1.06
C CYS A 264 3.60 -18.85 -0.44
N MET A 265 3.61 -17.77 -1.21
CA MET A 265 3.01 -16.51 -0.79
C MET A 265 1.55 -16.45 -1.27
N PRO A 266 0.56 -16.48 -0.37
CA PRO A 266 -0.86 -16.35 -0.70
C PRO A 266 -1.18 -14.97 -1.30
N VAL A 267 -1.95 -14.98 -2.38
CA VAL A 267 -2.37 -13.79 -3.14
C VAL A 267 -3.86 -13.89 -3.43
N ALA A 268 -4.62 -12.83 -3.15
CA ALA A 268 -5.94 -12.67 -3.74
C ALA A 268 -5.79 -12.08 -5.15
N ALA A 269 -6.43 -12.66 -6.15
CA ALA A 269 -6.47 -12.13 -7.51
C ALA A 269 -7.92 -11.95 -7.95
N VAL A 270 -8.26 -10.78 -8.50
CA VAL A 270 -9.63 -10.47 -8.91
C VAL A 270 -9.68 -10.23 -10.41
N VAL A 271 -10.49 -11.04 -11.09
CA VAL A 271 -10.91 -10.80 -12.46
C VAL A 271 -12.12 -9.87 -12.42
N ILE A 272 -11.87 -8.59 -12.70
CA ILE A 272 -12.91 -7.57 -12.74
C ILE A 272 -13.47 -7.51 -14.16
N ARG A 273 -14.77 -7.77 -14.30
CA ARG A 273 -15.47 -7.76 -15.58
C ARG A 273 -16.61 -6.75 -15.56
N ALA A 274 -16.93 -6.21 -16.72
CA ALA A 274 -18.07 -5.33 -16.90
C ALA A 274 -18.71 -5.54 -18.28
N ASN A 275 -20.00 -5.26 -18.41
CA ASN A 275 -20.65 -5.14 -19.71
C ASN A 275 -20.51 -3.71 -20.23
N THR A 276 -20.19 -3.56 -21.51
CA THR A 276 -20.22 -2.28 -22.23
C THR A 276 -21.13 -2.38 -23.45
N ASN A 277 -21.43 -1.25 -24.09
CA ASN A 277 -22.15 -1.23 -25.37
C ASN A 277 -21.43 -2.01 -26.49
N ARG A 278 -20.12 -2.29 -26.33
CA ARG A 278 -19.30 -3.04 -27.28
C ARG A 278 -19.10 -4.51 -26.88
N GLY A 279 -19.69 -4.94 -25.76
CA GLY A 279 -19.57 -6.29 -25.23
C GLY A 279 -18.82 -6.37 -23.89
N PRO A 280 -18.50 -7.60 -23.44
CA PRO A 280 -17.83 -7.85 -22.18
C PRO A 280 -16.38 -7.34 -22.20
N VAL A 281 -16.01 -6.60 -21.17
CA VAL A 281 -14.65 -6.10 -20.95
C VAL A 281 -14.07 -6.62 -19.65
N ILE A 282 -12.73 -6.63 -19.58
CA ILE A 282 -11.96 -6.96 -18.40
C ILE A 282 -11.12 -5.74 -18.04
N MET A 283 -11.09 -5.40 -16.75
CA MET A 283 -10.20 -4.38 -16.22
C MET A 283 -8.91 -5.02 -15.73
N LEU A 284 -7.79 -4.46 -16.17
CA LEU A 284 -6.43 -4.84 -15.79
C LEU A 284 -5.73 -3.64 -15.15
N ARG A 285 -4.76 -3.93 -14.27
CA ARG A 285 -3.86 -2.94 -13.70
C ARG A 285 -2.47 -3.10 -14.28
N GLN A 286 -1.88 -1.99 -14.72
CA GLN A 286 -0.48 -1.92 -15.06
C GLN A 286 0.37 -1.97 -13.79
N ARG A 287 1.28 -2.95 -13.72
CA ARG A 287 2.19 -3.05 -12.59
C ARG A 287 3.30 -2.02 -12.71
N ASN A 288 3.49 -1.23 -11.68
CA ASN A 288 4.52 -0.20 -11.61
C ASN A 288 5.56 -0.54 -10.53
N GLU A 289 6.78 -0.06 -10.71
CA GLU A 289 7.91 -0.39 -9.81
C GLU A 289 7.76 0.21 -8.40
N PHE A 290 6.74 1.04 -8.18
CA PHE A 290 6.54 1.84 -6.99
C PHE A 290 5.49 1.26 -6.04
N SER A 291 4.50 0.57 -6.58
CA SER A 291 3.42 -0.07 -5.80
C SER A 291 3.47 -1.59 -5.86
N ASP A 292 4.25 -2.17 -6.77
CA ASP A 292 4.28 -3.61 -6.99
C ASP A 292 5.61 -4.26 -6.59
N THR A 293 5.57 -5.56 -6.34
CA THR A 293 6.76 -6.34 -5.96
C THR A 293 7.47 -6.99 -7.14
N ASP A 294 6.77 -7.16 -8.26
CA ASP A 294 7.19 -7.97 -9.40
C ASP A 294 6.41 -7.65 -10.68
N SER A 295 6.87 -8.21 -11.81
CA SER A 295 6.21 -8.12 -13.13
C SER A 295 5.96 -6.69 -13.63
N PHE A 296 6.90 -5.78 -13.40
CA PHE A 296 6.80 -4.37 -13.77
C PHE A 296 6.57 -4.14 -15.28
N GLY A 297 5.77 -3.12 -15.60
CA GLY A 297 5.41 -2.77 -16.97
C GLY A 297 4.44 -3.76 -17.64
N LYS A 298 4.04 -4.83 -16.94
CA LYS A 298 3.03 -5.79 -17.41
C LYS A 298 1.66 -5.43 -16.89
N TYR A 299 0.63 -5.81 -17.63
CA TYR A 299 -0.75 -5.79 -17.17
C TYR A 299 -1.05 -7.06 -16.37
N SER A 300 -1.79 -6.88 -15.29
CA SER A 300 -2.18 -7.94 -14.38
C SER A 300 -3.62 -7.78 -13.93
N LEU A 301 -4.19 -8.86 -13.39
CA LEU A 301 -5.37 -8.77 -12.56
C LEU A 301 -5.08 -7.87 -11.33
N ILE A 302 -6.12 -7.40 -10.67
CA ILE A 302 -5.93 -6.73 -9.37
C ILE A 302 -5.54 -7.79 -8.35
N THR A 303 -4.30 -7.72 -7.86
CA THR A 303 -3.73 -8.75 -6.97
C THR A 303 -3.19 -8.15 -5.68
N SER A 304 -3.44 -8.81 -4.55
CA SER A 304 -2.94 -8.39 -3.24
C SER A 304 -2.34 -9.56 -2.47
N ARG A 305 -1.16 -9.35 -1.87
CA ARG A 305 -0.59 -10.32 -0.91
C ARG A 305 -1.49 -10.38 0.32
N LEU A 306 -1.63 -11.57 0.89
CA LEU A 306 -2.33 -11.69 2.15
C LEU A 306 -1.47 -11.16 3.30
N LEU A 307 -2.02 -10.25 4.08
CA LEU A 307 -1.38 -9.66 5.27
C LEU A 307 -1.89 -10.30 6.56
N GLU A 308 -1.17 -10.08 7.66
CA GLU A 308 -1.57 -10.51 9.01
C GLU A 308 -2.98 -10.03 9.35
N GLU A 309 -3.32 -8.79 9.01
CA GLU A 309 -4.64 -8.19 9.24
C GLU A 309 -5.77 -8.90 8.49
N ASP A 310 -5.51 -9.36 7.27
CA ASP A 310 -6.49 -10.09 6.46
C ASP A 310 -6.77 -11.45 7.07
N LEU A 311 -5.70 -12.14 7.46
CA LEU A 311 -5.78 -13.45 8.10
C LEU A 311 -6.51 -13.35 9.44
N ALA A 312 -6.11 -12.42 10.31
CA ALA A 312 -6.76 -12.20 11.59
C ALA A 312 -8.26 -11.92 11.43
N THR A 313 -8.61 -11.03 10.51
CA THR A 313 -10.02 -10.69 10.19
C THR A 313 -10.77 -11.89 9.64
N GLY A 314 -10.16 -12.65 8.73
CA GLY A 314 -10.75 -13.86 8.15
C GLY A 314 -10.98 -14.97 9.18
N LEU A 315 -10.11 -15.07 10.18
CA LEU A 315 -10.22 -16.01 11.29
C LEU A 315 -11.14 -15.52 12.42
N GLY A 316 -11.51 -14.23 12.44
CA GLY A 316 -12.30 -13.62 13.51
C GLY A 316 -11.51 -13.41 14.81
N VAL A 317 -10.20 -13.17 14.71
CA VAL A 317 -9.28 -12.95 15.84
C VAL A 317 -8.64 -11.55 15.76
N PRO A 318 -8.12 -10.98 16.86
CA PRO A 318 -7.44 -9.70 16.80
C PRO A 318 -6.10 -9.79 16.05
N VAL A 319 -5.61 -8.64 15.56
CA VAL A 319 -4.26 -8.51 14.99
C VAL A 319 -3.24 -8.45 16.14
N PHE A 320 -2.14 -9.19 16.04
CA PHE A 320 -1.09 -9.29 17.06
C PHE A 320 0.21 -8.60 16.60
N ALA A 321 0.05 -7.39 16.04
CA ALA A 321 1.16 -6.62 15.47
C ALA A 321 2.22 -6.22 16.51
N ASP A 322 1.86 -6.18 17.79
CA ASP A 322 2.75 -5.88 18.92
C ASP A 322 3.69 -7.05 19.32
N ARG A 323 3.40 -8.27 18.86
CA ARG A 323 4.18 -9.48 19.19
C ARG A 323 5.24 -9.76 18.15
N HIS A 324 6.30 -10.50 18.49
CA HIS A 324 7.21 -11.05 17.48
C HIS A 324 6.47 -11.98 16.50
N VAL A 325 7.01 -12.15 15.28
CA VAL A 325 6.45 -12.95 14.18
C VAL A 325 5.94 -14.33 14.63
N ASP A 326 6.77 -15.10 15.34
CA ASP A 326 6.41 -16.46 15.78
C ASP A 326 5.29 -16.42 16.83
N ALA A 327 5.41 -15.52 17.81
CA ALA A 327 4.43 -15.35 18.88
C ALA A 327 3.07 -14.82 18.36
N ALA A 328 3.05 -14.08 17.26
CA ALA A 328 1.83 -13.65 16.59
C ALA A 328 1.14 -14.82 15.86
N THR A 329 1.92 -15.65 15.15
CA THR A 329 1.40 -16.84 14.46
C THR A 329 0.81 -17.85 15.46
N ASP A 330 1.54 -18.14 16.54
CA ASP A 330 1.09 -19.04 17.61
C ASP A 330 -0.18 -18.51 18.30
N ALA A 331 -0.25 -17.20 18.53
CA ALA A 331 -1.43 -16.57 19.13
C ALA A 331 -2.67 -16.70 18.24
N MET A 332 -2.53 -16.55 16.93
CA MET A 332 -3.62 -16.79 15.98
C MET A 332 -4.07 -18.24 16.01
N TRP A 333 -3.13 -19.19 15.98
CA TRP A 333 -3.46 -20.61 16.04
C TRP A 333 -4.22 -20.96 17.32
N GLN A 334 -3.72 -20.53 18.49
CA GLN A 334 -4.38 -20.73 19.78
C GLN A 334 -5.77 -20.09 19.84
N ALA A 335 -5.93 -18.88 19.27
CA ALA A 335 -7.20 -18.16 19.27
C ALA A 335 -8.29 -18.86 18.44
N THR A 336 -7.92 -19.59 17.39
CA THR A 336 -8.88 -20.36 16.57
C THR A 336 -9.42 -21.61 17.26
N ARG A 337 -8.74 -22.10 18.32
CA ARG A 337 -9.12 -23.30 19.08
C ARG A 337 -9.30 -24.56 18.21
N THR A 338 -8.57 -24.65 17.09
CA THR A 338 -8.60 -25.81 16.18
C THR A 338 -7.51 -26.81 16.58
N ASN A 339 -7.79 -28.11 16.45
CA ASN A 339 -6.82 -29.18 16.71
C ASN A 339 -5.94 -29.49 15.48
N GLY A 340 -6.04 -28.71 14.40
CA GLY A 340 -5.40 -28.94 13.11
C GLY A 340 -4.51 -27.76 12.67
N PRO A 341 -3.87 -27.88 11.50
CA PRO A 341 -3.05 -26.80 10.94
C PRO A 341 -3.86 -25.52 10.73
N LEU A 342 -3.22 -24.36 10.92
CA LEU A 342 -3.84 -23.06 10.67
C LEU A 342 -4.05 -22.87 9.15
N GLY A 343 -5.24 -23.16 8.65
CA GLY A 343 -5.59 -22.90 7.25
C GLY A 343 -5.86 -21.42 6.98
N VAL A 344 -5.65 -21.00 5.73
CA VAL A 344 -6.06 -19.66 5.30
C VAL A 344 -7.52 -19.68 4.83
N PRO A 345 -8.45 -18.97 5.49
CA PRO A 345 -9.83 -18.91 5.03
C PRO A 345 -9.97 -18.05 3.76
N ILE A 346 -10.84 -18.45 2.81
CA ILE A 346 -11.32 -17.63 1.68
C ILE A 346 -11.68 -16.21 2.13
N LYS A 347 -12.31 -16.06 3.29
CA LYS A 347 -12.64 -14.74 3.84
C LYS A 347 -11.43 -13.82 4.00
N ALA A 348 -10.27 -14.36 4.38
CA ALA A 348 -9.04 -13.57 4.44
C ALA A 348 -8.63 -13.07 3.04
N PHE A 349 -8.73 -13.93 2.02
CA PHE A 349 -8.49 -13.53 0.63
C PHE A 349 -9.48 -12.48 0.12
N VAL A 350 -10.76 -12.59 0.49
CA VAL A 350 -11.75 -11.56 0.13
C VAL A 350 -11.41 -10.22 0.78
N ARG A 351 -10.93 -10.20 2.04
CA ARG A 351 -10.48 -8.96 2.69
C ARG A 351 -9.28 -8.34 1.98
N ALA A 352 -8.30 -9.15 1.59
CA ALA A 352 -7.18 -8.67 0.78
C ALA A 352 -7.63 -8.13 -0.58
N ALA A 353 -8.61 -8.78 -1.23
CA ALA A 353 -9.20 -8.32 -2.48
C ALA A 353 -9.95 -6.99 -2.31
N GLN A 354 -10.78 -6.85 -1.26
CA GLN A 354 -11.51 -5.61 -0.94
C GLN A 354 -10.55 -4.44 -0.73
N ARG A 355 -9.49 -4.65 0.07
CA ARG A 355 -8.44 -3.64 0.28
C ARG A 355 -7.85 -3.19 -1.05
N GLU A 356 -7.43 -4.12 -1.89
CA GLU A 356 -6.75 -3.79 -3.14
C GLU A 356 -7.68 -3.13 -4.16
N ILE A 357 -8.93 -3.58 -4.28
CA ILE A 357 -9.92 -2.96 -5.16
C ILE A 357 -10.21 -1.54 -4.72
N PHE A 358 -10.35 -1.31 -3.43
CA PHE A 358 -10.57 0.02 -2.90
C PHE A 358 -9.38 0.96 -3.22
N ILE A 359 -8.15 0.47 -3.05
CA ILE A 359 -6.94 1.23 -3.39
C ILE A 359 -6.88 1.55 -4.88
N CYS A 360 -7.05 0.54 -5.75
CA CYS A 360 -6.82 0.65 -7.18
C CYS A 360 -7.99 1.24 -7.96
N CYS A 361 -9.22 1.04 -7.48
CA CYS A 361 -10.44 1.39 -8.21
C CYS A 361 -11.36 2.32 -7.41
N GLY A 362 -11.08 2.60 -6.13
CA GLY A 362 -11.94 3.43 -5.29
C GLY A 362 -13.29 2.80 -4.96
N LEU A 363 -13.46 1.49 -5.21
CA LEU A 363 -14.73 0.79 -5.03
C LEU A 363 -14.78 0.08 -3.67
N ASP A 364 -15.82 0.37 -2.89
CA ASP A 364 -16.13 -0.35 -1.65
C ASP A 364 -17.10 -1.50 -1.97
N VAL A 365 -16.55 -2.68 -2.22
CA VAL A 365 -17.30 -3.86 -2.70
C VAL A 365 -17.61 -4.79 -1.54
N SER A 366 -18.87 -5.19 -1.40
CA SER A 366 -19.32 -6.12 -0.37
C SER A 366 -18.78 -7.55 -0.57
N GLU A 367 -18.62 -8.30 0.52
CA GLU A 367 -18.00 -9.64 0.55
C GLU A 367 -18.75 -10.66 -0.34
N ASP A 368 -20.07 -10.57 -0.40
CA ASP A 368 -20.97 -11.44 -1.15
C ASP A 368 -20.84 -11.34 -2.68
N ARG A 369 -20.30 -10.22 -3.19
CA ARG A 369 -20.09 -10.01 -4.63
C ARG A 369 -18.84 -10.70 -5.18
N PHE A 370 -17.98 -11.24 -4.32
CA PHE A 370 -16.79 -11.95 -4.73
C PHE A 370 -17.10 -13.42 -5.00
N HIS A 371 -17.12 -13.79 -6.28
CA HIS A 371 -17.33 -15.18 -6.67
C HIS A 371 -15.98 -15.91 -6.74
N PHE A 372 -15.73 -16.82 -5.81
CA PHE A 372 -14.53 -17.64 -5.85
C PHE A 372 -14.53 -18.58 -7.08
N ARG A 373 -13.41 -18.62 -7.81
CA ARG A 373 -13.25 -19.40 -9.05
C ARG A 373 -12.24 -20.53 -8.95
N GLY A 374 -11.29 -20.45 -8.01
CA GLY A 374 -10.35 -21.53 -7.76
C GLY A 374 -8.98 -21.03 -7.30
N TYR A 375 -8.11 -22.00 -7.00
CA TYR A 375 -6.72 -21.74 -6.63
C TYR A 375 -5.79 -22.03 -7.80
N GLN A 376 -4.76 -21.19 -7.97
CA GLN A 376 -3.71 -21.36 -8.97
C GLN A 376 -2.34 -21.10 -8.36
N THR A 377 -1.35 -21.94 -8.67
CA THR A 377 0.03 -21.75 -8.21
C THR A 377 0.95 -21.38 -9.37
N ILE A 378 1.90 -20.48 -9.11
CA ILE A 378 2.93 -20.06 -10.08
C ILE A 378 4.30 -20.08 -9.42
N SER A 379 5.24 -20.77 -10.05
CA SER A 379 6.64 -20.74 -9.65
C SER A 379 7.26 -19.39 -10.02
N THR A 380 7.86 -18.71 -9.04
CA THR A 380 8.48 -17.38 -9.25
C THR A 380 9.97 -17.45 -9.52
N ARG A 381 10.64 -18.46 -8.94
CA ARG A 381 12.08 -18.61 -8.91
C ARG A 381 12.49 -20.08 -9.08
N PRO A 382 13.73 -20.34 -9.51
CA PRO A 382 14.28 -21.71 -9.58
C PRO A 382 14.42 -22.38 -8.20
N ASP A 383 14.42 -21.61 -7.11
CA ASP A 383 14.57 -22.11 -5.73
C ASP A 383 13.32 -22.82 -5.18
N GLY A 384 12.24 -22.89 -5.96
CA GLY A 384 10.97 -23.51 -5.57
C GLY A 384 9.96 -22.54 -4.93
N SER A 385 10.25 -21.24 -4.83
CA SER A 385 9.31 -20.25 -4.30
C SER A 385 8.10 -20.06 -5.22
N GLN A 386 6.90 -20.03 -4.64
CA GLN A 386 5.62 -19.99 -5.36
C GLN A 386 4.74 -18.82 -4.94
N LEU A 387 3.84 -18.41 -5.82
CA LEU A 387 2.67 -17.60 -5.46
C LEU A 387 1.43 -18.48 -5.56
N GLY A 388 0.62 -18.48 -4.50
CA GLY A 388 -0.65 -19.18 -4.43
C GLY A 388 -1.80 -18.19 -4.58
N PHE A 389 -2.44 -18.18 -5.74
CA PHE A 389 -3.53 -17.27 -6.07
C PHE A 389 -4.87 -17.89 -5.72
N ALA A 390 -5.63 -17.23 -4.84
CA ALA A 390 -7.08 -17.37 -4.75
C ALA A 390 -7.71 -16.44 -5.79
N VAL A 391 -8.34 -17.01 -6.82
CA VAL A 391 -8.92 -16.22 -7.91
C VAL A 391 -10.41 -16.00 -7.67
N PHE A 392 -10.81 -14.73 -7.69
CA PHE A 392 -12.19 -14.28 -7.58
C PHE A 392 -12.62 -13.62 -8.89
N GLU A 393 -13.90 -13.68 -9.16
CA GLU A 393 -14.56 -12.85 -10.17
C GLU A 393 -15.40 -11.78 -9.47
N LEU A 394 -15.30 -10.55 -9.97
CA LEU A 394 -16.15 -9.44 -9.60
C LEU A 394 -16.77 -8.84 -10.86
N ILE A 395 -18.10 -8.74 -10.90
CA ILE A 395 -18.83 -8.08 -11.97
C ILE A 395 -19.22 -6.68 -11.51
N LEU A 396 -18.79 -5.66 -12.24
CA LEU A 396 -19.08 -4.25 -11.92
C LEU A 396 -20.53 -3.89 -12.26
N ASN A 397 -21.15 -3.12 -11.38
CA ASN A 397 -22.46 -2.52 -11.58
C ASN A 397 -22.36 -1.35 -12.56
N ARG A 398 -23.21 -1.35 -13.57
CA ARG A 398 -23.26 -0.34 -14.65
C ARG A 398 -24.56 0.47 -14.63
N HIS A 399 -25.36 0.34 -13.57
CA HIS A 399 -26.68 0.94 -13.48
C HIS A 399 -26.67 2.28 -12.73
N ASP A 400 -27.62 3.15 -13.05
CA ASP A 400 -27.86 4.37 -12.29
C ASP A 400 -28.22 4.06 -10.83
N PRO A 401 -27.77 4.88 -9.86
CA PRO A 401 -27.07 6.16 -10.05
C PRO A 401 -25.53 6.06 -10.07
N PHE A 402 -24.94 4.86 -10.07
CA PHE A 402 -23.49 4.69 -9.90
C PHE A 402 -22.91 3.65 -10.85
N ASP A 403 -22.26 4.14 -11.92
CA ASP A 403 -21.47 3.32 -12.82
C ASP A 403 -20.07 3.06 -12.23
N GLU A 404 -19.88 1.86 -11.69
CA GLU A 404 -18.63 1.44 -11.04
C GLU A 404 -17.45 1.38 -12.02
N LEU A 405 -17.68 1.13 -13.31
CA LEU A 405 -16.60 1.09 -14.30
C LEU A 405 -16.04 2.50 -14.50
N VAL A 406 -16.92 3.46 -14.72
CA VAL A 406 -16.54 4.87 -14.92
C VAL A 406 -15.86 5.43 -13.67
N ALA A 407 -16.44 5.15 -12.49
CA ALA A 407 -15.85 5.58 -11.22
C ALA A 407 -14.43 5.02 -11.02
N ALA A 408 -14.20 3.74 -11.36
CA ALA A 408 -12.89 3.13 -11.27
C ALA A 408 -11.89 3.72 -12.29
N GLU A 409 -12.29 3.90 -13.55
CA GLU A 409 -11.43 4.52 -14.57
C GLU A 409 -11.05 5.97 -14.22
N ASP A 410 -11.97 6.74 -13.62
CA ASP A 410 -11.67 8.08 -13.14
C ASP A 410 -10.79 8.10 -11.89
N TRP A 411 -10.83 7.03 -11.08
CA TRP A 411 -10.02 6.90 -9.87
C TRP A 411 -8.52 6.74 -10.16
N ASP A 412 -8.16 5.90 -11.13
CA ASP A 412 -6.76 5.62 -11.50
C ASP A 412 -6.56 5.41 -13.00
N ARG A 413 -6.92 6.45 -13.77
CA ARG A 413 -6.90 6.47 -15.24
C ARG A 413 -5.57 6.05 -15.86
N ASP A 414 -4.46 6.37 -15.21
CA ASP A 414 -3.12 6.15 -15.76
C ASP A 414 -2.65 4.70 -15.63
N ASN A 415 -3.17 3.95 -14.65
CA ASN A 415 -2.73 2.58 -14.36
C ASN A 415 -3.78 1.52 -14.67
N LEU A 416 -5.04 1.89 -14.88
CA LEU A 416 -6.11 0.96 -15.25
C LEU A 416 -6.25 0.87 -16.77
N LEU A 417 -6.40 -0.35 -17.26
CA LEU A 417 -6.64 -0.64 -18.67
C LEU A 417 -7.91 -1.49 -18.80
N VAL A 418 -8.87 -1.01 -19.60
CA VAL A 418 -10.07 -1.76 -19.96
C VAL A 418 -9.88 -2.39 -21.34
N VAL A 419 -9.94 -3.71 -21.41
CA VAL A 419 -9.74 -4.48 -22.65
C VAL A 419 -10.99 -5.30 -22.95
N SER A 420 -11.36 -5.40 -24.23
CA SER A 420 -12.38 -6.37 -24.65
C SER A 420 -11.94 -7.78 -24.27
N GLN A 421 -12.85 -8.57 -23.72
CA GLN A 421 -12.55 -9.95 -23.34
C GLN A 421 -12.08 -10.79 -24.53
N SER A 422 -12.57 -10.51 -25.74
CA SER A 422 -12.14 -11.18 -26.98
C SER A 422 -10.67 -10.89 -27.32
N ASP A 423 -10.18 -9.72 -26.91
CA ASP A 423 -8.91 -9.18 -27.38
C ASP A 423 -7.76 -9.41 -26.40
N LEU A 424 -8.07 -9.79 -25.15
CA LEU A 424 -7.11 -9.93 -24.04
C LEU A 424 -5.82 -10.69 -24.41
N TYR A 425 -5.95 -11.72 -25.25
CA TYR A 425 -4.87 -12.63 -25.60
C TYR A 425 -4.46 -12.54 -27.08
N THR A 426 -4.84 -11.45 -27.75
CA THR A 426 -4.31 -11.13 -29.09
C THR A 426 -2.84 -10.74 -28.99
N GLU A 427 -2.12 -10.75 -30.13
CA GLU A 427 -0.71 -10.34 -30.20
C GLU A 427 -0.45 -8.94 -29.61
N ALA A 428 -1.44 -8.04 -29.68
CA ALA A 428 -1.35 -6.69 -29.12
C ALA A 428 -1.14 -6.66 -27.59
N TYR A 429 -1.63 -7.68 -26.88
CA TYR A 429 -1.62 -7.72 -25.41
C TYR A 429 -0.83 -8.88 -24.82
N HIS A 430 -0.72 -10.01 -25.53
CA HIS A 430 -0.15 -11.25 -24.97
C HIS A 430 1.21 -11.05 -24.31
N ASP A 431 2.13 -10.36 -24.99
CA ASP A 431 3.48 -10.07 -24.48
C ASP A 431 3.50 -9.06 -23.33
N ARG A 432 2.40 -8.32 -23.12
CA ARG A 432 2.25 -7.31 -22.09
C ARG A 432 1.57 -7.86 -20.84
N LEU A 433 1.04 -9.08 -20.86
CA LEU A 433 0.40 -9.69 -19.69
C LEU A 433 1.42 -10.26 -18.69
N ASN A 434 1.03 -10.33 -17.42
CA ASN A 434 1.85 -10.95 -16.37
C ASN A 434 1.85 -12.50 -16.48
N ARG A 435 2.72 -13.14 -15.69
CA ARG A 435 2.88 -14.60 -15.72
C ARG A 435 1.60 -15.38 -15.38
N LEU A 436 0.73 -14.84 -14.50
CA LEU A 436 -0.54 -15.51 -14.17
C LEU A 436 -1.46 -15.58 -15.37
N LEU A 437 -1.64 -14.45 -16.05
CA LEU A 437 -2.52 -14.36 -17.21
C LEU A 437 -2.00 -15.22 -18.37
N THR A 438 -0.68 -15.31 -18.58
CA THR A 438 -0.10 -16.11 -19.66
C THR A 438 0.00 -17.60 -19.34
N GLN A 439 0.52 -17.99 -18.17
CA GLN A 439 0.71 -19.41 -17.82
C GLN A 439 -0.60 -20.14 -17.50
N ARG A 440 -1.67 -19.41 -17.15
CA ARG A 440 -2.99 -19.96 -16.82
C ARG A 440 -4.07 -19.50 -17.79
N GLU A 441 -3.70 -19.14 -19.03
CA GLU A 441 -4.63 -18.67 -20.07
C GLU A 441 -5.79 -19.66 -20.30
N GLU A 442 -5.47 -20.94 -20.55
CA GLU A 442 -6.48 -21.96 -20.84
C GLU A 442 -7.50 -22.09 -19.70
N TRP A 443 -7.01 -22.14 -18.45
CA TRP A 443 -7.87 -22.23 -17.27
C TRP A 443 -8.74 -20.98 -17.10
N LEU A 444 -8.17 -19.77 -17.26
CA LEU A 444 -8.92 -18.52 -17.18
C LEU A 444 -10.03 -18.45 -18.22
N ARG A 445 -9.73 -18.81 -19.48
CA ARG A 445 -10.70 -18.81 -20.58
C ARG A 445 -11.85 -19.78 -20.32
N THR A 446 -11.54 -21.01 -19.93
CA THR A 446 -12.51 -22.10 -19.81
C THR A 446 -13.29 -22.09 -18.50
N THR A 447 -12.75 -21.49 -17.43
CA THR A 447 -13.37 -21.54 -16.09
C THR A 447 -14.00 -20.22 -15.67
N VAL A 448 -13.37 -19.09 -16.03
CA VAL A 448 -13.77 -17.75 -15.59
C VAL A 448 -14.45 -17.00 -16.72
N LEU A 449 -13.76 -16.79 -17.84
CA LEU A 449 -14.19 -15.88 -18.91
C LEU A 449 -15.38 -16.43 -19.71
N VAL A 450 -15.53 -17.75 -19.85
CA VAL A 450 -16.66 -18.36 -20.55
C VAL A 450 -18.02 -18.08 -19.86
N ARG A 451 -18.01 -17.69 -18.59
CA ARG A 451 -19.24 -17.47 -17.82
C ARG A 451 -19.96 -16.21 -18.31
N PRO A 452 -21.30 -16.25 -18.46
CA PRO A 452 -22.08 -15.09 -18.87
C PRO A 452 -22.01 -14.00 -17.79
N LEU A 453 -21.95 -12.74 -18.22
CA LEU A 453 -22.11 -11.59 -17.35
C LEU A 453 -23.58 -11.41 -17.02
N SER A 454 -24.04 -12.13 -16.01
CA SER A 454 -25.34 -11.89 -15.41
C SER A 454 -25.14 -10.88 -14.27
N SER A 455 -25.79 -9.74 -14.35
CA SER A 455 -26.10 -8.95 -13.16
C SER A 455 -26.98 -9.86 -12.30
N GLY A 456 -26.49 -10.31 -11.15
CA GLY A 456 -27.34 -11.06 -10.22
C GLY A 456 -28.57 -10.23 -9.87
N ASP A 457 -29.75 -10.83 -10.05
CA ASP A 457 -30.96 -10.46 -9.34
C ASP A 457 -30.90 -10.99 -7.89
#